data_AF-A0A6G1EXG6-F1
#
_entry.id   AF-A0A6G1EXG6-F1
#
_cell.length_a   1.000
_cell.length_b   1.000
_cell.length_c   1.000
_cell.angle_alpha   90.00
_cell.angle_beta   90.00
_cell.angle_gamma   90.00
#
_symmetry.space_group_name_H-M   'P 1'
#
loop_
_entity.id
_entity.type
_entity.pdbx_description
1 polymer ?
#
loop_
_entity_poly.entity_id
_entity_poly.type
_entity_poly.pdbx_seq_one_letter_code
_entity_poly.pdbx_strand_id
1 'polypeptide(L)'
;MDASSVSIPTLYSLTQCTPDLSAGDCLACLLRLIAMMNSTTSVRLGGRILLLRCNFRFEAFVFYAGESTLRVRPPGATPAPDPMAPTNRNKSKSG
;
A
#
# COMPACT_ATOMS: atom_id res chain seq x y z
N MET A 1 22.94 -20.06 -0.35
CA MET A 1 21.57 -20.28 0.15
C MET A 1 20.69 -19.34 -0.63
N ASP A 2 20.23 -19.83 -1.77
CA ASP A 2 19.55 -19.04 -2.79
C ASP A 2 18.24 -18.47 -2.22
N ALA A 3 17.99 -17.20 -2.53
CA ALA A 3 16.73 -16.54 -2.28
C ALA A 3 15.66 -17.31 -3.06
N SER A 4 15.10 -18.33 -2.42
CA SER A 4 13.86 -18.96 -2.83
C SER A 4 12.91 -17.82 -3.14
N SER A 5 12.37 -17.79 -4.35
CA SER A 5 11.44 -16.76 -4.79
C SER A 5 10.23 -16.76 -3.86
N VAL A 6 10.28 -16.01 -2.76
CA VAL A 6 9.17 -15.84 -1.84
C VAL A 6 8.15 -15.01 -2.61
N SER A 7 7.10 -15.67 -3.08
CA SER A 7 5.95 -14.98 -3.67
C SER A 7 5.22 -14.28 -2.53
N ILE A 8 5.49 -12.97 -2.39
CA ILE A 8 4.79 -12.11 -1.44
C ILE A 8 3.54 -11.59 -2.15
N PRO A 9 2.33 -11.96 -1.72
CA PRO A 9 1.11 -11.48 -2.34
C PRO A 9 1.00 -9.97 -2.15
N THR A 10 0.50 -9.28 -3.18
CA THR A 10 0.14 -7.87 -3.07
C THR A 10 -1.02 -7.73 -2.10
N LEU A 11 -0.87 -6.89 -1.09
CA LEU A 11 -1.94 -6.50 -0.18
C LEU A 11 -2.34 -5.06 -0.46
N TYR A 12 -3.64 -4.83 -0.50
CA TYR A 12 -4.24 -3.51 -0.60
C TYR A 12 -4.66 -3.09 0.80
N SER A 13 -4.32 -1.88 1.23
CA SER A 13 -4.58 -1.40 2.60
C SER A 13 -5.19 -0.01 2.61
N LEU A 14 -6.12 0.22 3.54
CA LEU A 14 -6.74 1.51 3.80
C LEU A 14 -6.77 1.80 5.31
N THR A 15 -6.40 3.02 5.66
CA THR A 15 -6.60 3.62 7.00
C THR A 15 -7.58 4.77 6.89
N GLN A 16 -8.50 4.91 7.84
CA GLN A 16 -9.33 6.13 7.92
C GLN A 16 -9.51 6.54 9.37
N CYS A 17 -9.58 7.85 9.58
CA CYS A 17 -9.89 8.48 10.86
C CYS A 17 -11.20 9.26 10.74
N THR A 18 -11.88 9.51 11.87
CA THR A 18 -12.99 10.45 11.88
C THR A 18 -12.49 11.87 11.63
N PRO A 19 -13.28 12.73 10.95
CA PRO A 19 -12.83 14.04 10.47
C PRO A 19 -12.50 15.05 11.58
N ASP A 20 -12.90 14.75 12.81
CA ASP A 20 -12.73 15.60 13.98
C ASP A 20 -11.48 15.23 14.81
N LEU A 21 -10.66 14.28 14.35
CA LEU A 21 -9.32 14.06 14.91
C LEU A 21 -8.30 15.00 14.28
N SER A 22 -7.36 15.48 15.10
CA SER A 22 -6.12 16.05 14.57
C SER A 22 -5.28 14.99 13.84
N ALA A 23 -4.35 15.41 12.99
CA ALA A 23 -3.44 14.48 12.31
C ALA A 23 -2.61 13.65 13.32
N GLY A 24 -2.19 14.26 14.43
CA GLY A 24 -1.43 13.59 15.49
C GLY A 24 -2.25 12.52 16.21
N ASP A 25 -3.49 12.84 16.58
CA ASP A 25 -4.37 11.87 17.25
C ASP A 25 -4.78 10.73 16.30
N CYS A 26 -5.00 11.05 15.03
CA CYS A 26 -5.24 10.06 13.99
C CYS A 26 -4.05 9.07 13.89
N LEU A 27 -2.82 9.59 13.80
CA LEU A 27 -1.63 8.76 13.76
C LEU A 27 -1.49 7.88 15.01
N ALA A 28 -1.68 8.45 16.20
CA ALA A 28 -1.61 7.70 17.45
C ALA A 28 -2.65 6.57 17.50
N CYS A 29 -3.88 6.83 17.06
CA CYS A 29 -4.95 5.83 16.97
C CYS A 29 -4.60 4.69 16.00
N LEU A 30 -4.09 5.03 14.81
CA LEU A 30 -3.68 4.06 13.80
C LEU A 30 -2.47 3.21 14.27
N LEU A 31 -1.49 3.81 14.94
CA LEU A 31 -0.36 3.07 15.52
C LEU A 31 -0.82 2.06 16.58
N ARG A 32 -1.82 2.42 17.40
CA ARG A 32 -2.41 1.50 18.37
C ARG A 32 -3.08 0.30 17.68
N LEU A 33 -3.80 0.53 16.58
CA LEU A 33 -4.39 -0.52 15.75
C LEU A 33 -3.32 -1.49 15.22
N ILE A 34 -2.22 -0.96 14.69
CA ILE A 34 -1.12 -1.75 14.14
C ILE A 34 -0.45 -2.60 15.22
N ALA A 35 -0.21 -2.03 16.40
CA ALA A 35 0.35 -2.76 17.53
C ALA A 35 -0.53 -3.96 17.95
N MET A 36 -1.86 -3.82 17.89
CA MET A 36 -2.77 -4.94 18.19
C MET A 36 -2.69 -6.05 17.15
N MET A 37 -2.55 -5.75 15.85
CA MET A 37 -2.37 -6.80 14.84
C MET A 37 -1.08 -7.59 15.03
N ASN A 38 0.02 -6.90 15.34
CA ASN A 38 1.33 -7.51 15.56
C ASN A 38 1.35 -8.45 16.78
N SER A 39 0.36 -8.34 17.68
CA SER A 39 0.22 -9.26 18.82
C SER A 39 -0.29 -10.66 18.42
N THR A 40 -0.70 -10.85 17.14
CA THR A 40 -1.19 -12.14 16.64
C THR A 40 -0.13 -12.84 15.79
N THR A 41 0.20 -14.11 16.10
CA THR A 41 1.23 -14.89 15.40
C THR A 41 0.78 -15.43 14.02
N SER A 42 -0.45 -15.14 13.59
CA SER A 42 -0.99 -15.65 12.33
C SER A 42 -0.70 -14.70 11.16
N VAL A 43 0.02 -15.17 10.15
CA VAL A 43 0.06 -14.52 8.84
C VAL A 43 -1.33 -14.63 8.22
N ARG A 44 -1.93 -13.49 7.85
CA ARG A 44 -3.27 -13.43 7.25
C ARG A 44 -3.20 -12.69 5.92
N LEU A 45 -3.98 -13.15 4.94
CA LEU A 45 -4.15 -12.49 3.64
C LEU A 45 -5.19 -11.36 3.67
N GLY A 46 -5.78 -11.12 4.83
CA GLY A 46 -6.72 -10.03 5.06
C GLY A 46 -7.03 -9.86 6.54
N GLY A 47 -7.47 -8.67 6.90
CA GLY A 47 -7.79 -8.31 8.26
C GLY A 47 -8.39 -6.92 8.37
N ARG A 48 -9.22 -6.73 9.39
CA ARG A 48 -9.84 -5.46 9.71
C ARG A 48 -9.87 -5.27 11.21
N ILE A 49 -9.44 -4.09 11.66
CA ILE A 49 -9.65 -3.66 13.05
C ILE A 49 -10.37 -2.31 13.03
N LEU A 50 -11.40 -2.22 13.85
CA LEU A 50 -12.29 -1.07 13.99
C LEU A 50 -12.20 -0.51 15.40
N LEU A 51 -11.82 0.76 15.52
CA LEU A 51 -12.11 1.59 16.68
C LEU A 51 -13.13 2.66 16.27
N LEU A 52 -13.76 3.29 17.27
CA LEU A 52 -14.72 4.37 17.03
C LEU A 52 -14.15 5.51 16.17
N ARG A 53 -12.85 5.77 16.30
CA ARG A 53 -12.18 6.97 15.76
C ARG A 53 -11.25 6.69 14.60
N CYS A 54 -10.77 5.46 14.46
CA CYS A 54 -9.89 5.06 13.39
C CYS A 54 -10.13 3.60 13.01
N ASN A 55 -9.86 3.27 11.75
CA ASN A 55 -9.93 1.91 11.26
C ASN A 55 -8.75 1.59 10.36
N PHE A 56 -8.39 0.31 10.33
CA PHE A 56 -7.42 -0.25 9.40
C PHE A 56 -7.99 -1.51 8.79
N ARG A 57 -7.89 -1.62 7.47
CA ARG A 57 -8.26 -2.81 6.71
C ARG A 57 -7.19 -3.10 5.66
N PHE A 58 -6.88 -4.38 5.50
CA PHE A 58 -6.06 -4.88 4.40
C PHE A 58 -6.67 -6.15 3.83
N GLU A 59 -6.52 -6.36 2.53
CA GLU A 59 -7.04 -7.51 1.80
C GLU A 59 -6.11 -7.87 0.63
N ALA A 60 -6.17 -9.12 0.17
CA ALA A 60 -5.50 -9.56 -1.06
C ALA A 60 -6.20 -9.09 -2.36
N PHE A 61 -7.25 -8.26 -2.26
CA PHE A 61 -8.00 -7.69 -3.38
C PHE A 61 -8.31 -6.21 -3.12
N VAL A 62 -8.55 -5.44 -4.19
CA VAL A 62 -8.92 -4.02 -4.08
C VAL A 62 -10.32 -3.90 -3.48
N PHE A 63 -10.46 -3.14 -2.39
CA PHE A 63 -11.75 -2.94 -1.71
C PHE A 63 -12.11 -1.45 -1.51
N TYR A 64 -11.26 -0.54 -1.97
CA TYR A 64 -11.46 0.91 -1.90
C TYR A 64 -11.48 1.51 -3.29
N ALA A 65 -12.13 2.66 -3.42
CA ALA A 65 -12.14 3.44 -4.65
C ALA A 65 -10.91 4.38 -4.69
N GLY A 66 -10.41 4.64 -5.90
CA GLY A 66 -9.27 5.52 -6.14
C GLY A 66 -7.92 4.81 -6.15
N GLU A 67 -6.87 5.60 -6.35
CA GLU A 67 -5.49 5.11 -6.43
C GLU A 67 -4.85 4.94 -5.05
N SER A 68 -3.87 4.04 -4.98
CA SER A 68 -3.13 3.81 -3.73
C SER A 68 -2.16 4.97 -3.47
N THR A 69 -2.21 5.55 -2.27
CA THR A 69 -1.34 6.68 -1.89
C THR A 69 0.13 6.28 -1.75
N LEU A 70 0.38 5.02 -1.39
CA LEU A 70 1.72 4.46 -1.24
C LEU A 70 1.74 3.03 -1.75
N ARG A 71 2.81 2.66 -2.45
CA ARG A 71 3.12 1.27 -2.81
C ARG A 71 4.43 0.86 -2.16
N VAL A 72 4.36 -0.06 -1.21
CA VAL A 72 5.55 -0.62 -0.55
C VAL A 72 5.99 -1.85 -1.32
N ARG A 73 7.27 -1.88 -1.68
CA ARG A 73 7.85 -3.00 -2.42
C ARG A 73 8.60 -3.93 -1.47
N PRO A 74 8.53 -5.26 -1.67
CA PRO A 74 9.37 -6.18 -0.91
C PRO A 74 10.87 -5.84 -1.05
N PRO A 75 11.65 -6.01 0.02
CA PRO A 75 13.11 -5.89 -0.06
C PRO A 75 13.66 -6.81 -1.15
N GLY A 76 14.51 -6.27 -2.04
CA GLY A 76 15.16 -7.04 -3.11
C GLY A 76 14.41 -7.09 -4.44
N ALA A 77 13.26 -6.44 -4.59
CA ALA A 77 12.57 -6.37 -5.87
C ALA A 77 13.13 -5.23 -6.75
N THR A 78 13.72 -5.57 -7.89
CA THR A 78 14.34 -4.63 -8.86
C THR A 78 13.31 -3.65 -9.46
N PRO A 79 13.57 -2.33 -9.52
CA PRO A 79 12.67 -1.34 -10.13
C PRO A 79 12.11 -1.84 -11.46
N ALA A 80 10.79 -1.83 -11.62
CA ALA A 80 10.20 -2.11 -12.93
C ALA A 80 10.57 -0.93 -13.86
N PRO A 81 10.92 -1.18 -15.14
CA PRO A 81 11.19 -0.10 -16.07
C PRO A 81 9.93 0.78 -16.23
N ASP A 82 10.12 2.10 -16.21
CA ASP A 82 9.03 3.06 -16.41
C ASP A 82 8.26 2.77 -17.71
N PRO A 83 6.93 3.03 -17.77
CA PRO A 83 6.18 2.97 -19.01
C PRO A 83 6.85 3.90 -20.03
N MET A 84 7.37 3.30 -21.09
CA MET A 84 8.12 3.98 -22.15
C MET A 84 7.34 5.21 -22.62
N ALA A 85 7.89 6.40 -22.36
CA ALA A 85 7.34 7.67 -22.83
C ALA A 85 7.13 7.61 -24.35
N PRO A 86 6.04 8.19 -24.89
CA PRO A 86 5.79 8.15 -26.31
C PRO A 86 6.87 8.94 -27.06
N THR A 87 7.65 8.25 -27.88
CA THR A 87 8.62 8.88 -28.81
C THR A 87 7.87 9.76 -29.81
N ASN A 88 7.86 11.07 -29.57
CA ASN A 88 7.47 12.06 -30.57
C ASN A 88 8.55 12.11 -31.66
N ARG A 89 8.29 11.50 -32.82
CA ARG A 89 9.09 11.71 -34.03
C ARG A 89 8.66 13.01 -34.71
N ASN A 90 9.22 14.13 -34.26
CA ASN A 90 9.25 15.35 -35.09
C ASN A 90 10.25 15.12 -36.24
N LYS A 91 9.73 14.91 -37.45
CA LYS A 91 10.54 14.87 -38.68
C LYS A 91 10.47 16.24 -39.36
N SER A 92 11.39 17.13 -38.97
CA SER A 92 11.76 18.31 -39.76
C SER A 92 12.87 17.94 -40.74
N LYS A 93 12.64 18.15 -42.05
CA LYS A 93 13.63 18.51 -43.11
C LYS A 93 12.92 18.39 -44.47
N SER A 94 12.60 19.50 -45.13
CA SER A 94 13.45 20.25 -46.09
C SER A 94 13.58 19.54 -47.43
N GLY A 95 12.97 20.12 -48.46
CA GLY A 95 12.98 19.68 -49.85
C GLY A 95 11.81 20.30 -50.59
#